data_AF-A0A238W1E3-F1
#
_entry.id   AF-A0A238W1E3-F1
#
_cell.length_a   1.000
_cell.length_b   1.000
_cell.length_c   1.000
_cell.angle_alpha   90.00
_cell.angle_beta   90.00
_cell.angle_gamma   90.00
#
_symmetry.space_group_name_H-M   'P 1'
#
loop_
_entity.id
_entity.type
_entity.pdbx_description
1 polymer ?
#
loop_
_entity_poly.entity_id
_entity_poly.type
_entity_poly.pdbx_seq_one_letter_code
_entity_poly.pdbx_strand_id
1 'polypeptide(L)'
;MKKAATTGLIAFVLGLLLSALPLQVQAQCTMCKTQVEASRQEKDGYDTTGLNKGILYLMTIPYVLIGTVGYFWYRNSKRKKIAGSR
;
A
#
# COMPACT_ATOMS: atom_id res chain seq x y z
N MET A 1 45.36 0.11 -17.01
CA MET A 1 44.37 -0.14 -15.92
C MET A 1 43.62 1.11 -15.48
N LYS A 2 44.29 2.23 -15.15
CA LYS A 2 43.63 3.47 -14.68
C LYS A 2 42.61 4.06 -15.67
N LYS A 3 42.91 4.04 -16.97
CA LYS A 3 42.03 4.58 -18.04
C LYS A 3 40.69 3.85 -18.14
N ALA A 4 40.69 2.51 -18.05
CA ALA A 4 39.46 1.70 -18.08
C ALA A 4 38.60 1.91 -16.83
N ALA A 5 39.23 2.05 -15.65
CA ALA A 5 38.54 2.36 -14.40
C ALA A 5 37.93 3.77 -14.42
N THR A 6 38.62 4.78 -14.97
CA THR A 6 38.05 6.13 -15.14
C THR A 6 36.92 6.16 -16.17
N THR A 7 37.02 5.42 -17.27
CA THR A 7 35.92 5.33 -18.25
C THR A 7 34.69 4.65 -17.64
N GLY A 8 34.89 3.59 -16.86
CA GLY A 8 33.81 2.93 -16.13
C GLY A 8 33.16 3.83 -15.08
N LEU A 9 33.96 4.60 -14.33
CA LEU A 9 33.47 5.56 -13.35
C LEU A 9 32.65 6.68 -14.04
N ILE A 10 33.14 7.22 -15.16
CA ILE A 10 32.43 8.26 -15.92
C ILE A 10 31.11 7.73 -16.46
N ALA A 11 31.08 6.51 -17.02
CA ALA A 11 29.85 5.89 -17.51
C ALA A 11 28.83 5.64 -16.39
N PHE A 12 29.30 5.22 -15.21
CA PHE A 12 28.46 5.01 -14.03
C PHE A 12 27.86 6.33 -13.52
N VAL A 13 28.69 7.37 -13.36
CA VAL A 13 28.23 8.70 -12.95
C VAL A 13 27.25 9.28 -13.97
N LEU A 14 27.52 9.14 -15.27
CA LEU A 14 26.62 9.60 -16.33
C LEU A 14 25.28 8.87 -16.28
N GLY A 15 25.27 7.55 -16.11
CA GLY A 15 24.03 6.77 -15.96
C GLY A 15 23.22 7.20 -14.72
N LEU A 16 23.90 7.55 -13.64
CA LEU A 16 23.29 8.03 -12.39
C LEU A 16 22.74 9.46 -12.52
N LEU A 17 23.35 10.30 -13.35
CA LEU A 17 22.81 11.62 -13.70
C LEU A 17 21.57 11.52 -14.61
N LEU A 18 21.57 10.58 -15.56
CA LEU A 18 20.45 10.38 -16.47
C LEU A 18 19.20 9.80 -15.77
N SER A 19 19.36 9.01 -14.69
CA SER A 19 18.24 8.47 -13.93
C SER A 19 17.51 9.52 -13.08
N ALA A 20 18.12 10.68 -12.83
CA ALA A 20 17.51 11.79 -12.11
C ALA A 20 16.64 12.69 -13.01
N LEU A 21 16.57 12.42 -14.32
CA LEU A 21 15.72 13.17 -15.23
C LEU A 21 14.24 12.87 -14.94
N PRO A 22 13.38 13.89 -14.85
CA PRO A 22 11.95 13.69 -14.65
C PRO A 22 11.34 13.11 -15.93
N LEU A 23 11.22 11.79 -15.99
CA LEU A 23 10.44 11.13 -17.03
C LEU A 23 8.96 11.38 -16.77
N GLN A 24 8.24 11.89 -17.77
CA GLN A 24 6.78 11.93 -17.76
C GLN A 24 6.24 10.50 -17.88
N VAL A 25 6.19 9.80 -16.75
CA VAL A 25 5.59 8.47 -16.65
C VAL A 25 4.07 8.66 -16.66
N GLN A 26 3.41 8.25 -17.74
CA GLN A 26 1.96 8.08 -17.73
C GLN A 26 1.65 7.00 -16.67
N ALA A 27 0.83 7.34 -15.66
CA ALA A 27 0.58 6.46 -14.52
C ALA A 27 0.05 5.08 -14.96
N GLN A 28 0.89 4.04 -14.86
CA GLN A 28 0.52 2.63 -15.07
C GLN A 28 -0.04 1.98 -13.78
N CYS A 29 -0.80 2.75 -13.00
CA CYS A 29 -1.46 2.25 -11.80
C CYS A 29 -2.91 2.76 -11.81
N THR A 30 -3.85 1.86 -12.07
CA THR A 30 -5.31 2.04 -11.93
C THR A 30 -5.72 2.52 -10.52
N MET A 31 -4.81 2.42 -9.55
CA MET A 31 -4.94 2.95 -8.18
C MET A 31 -5.00 4.48 -8.13
N CYS A 32 -4.14 5.21 -8.85
CA CYS A 32 -4.12 6.67 -8.74
C CYS A 32 -5.32 7.30 -9.47
N LYS A 33 -5.77 6.68 -10.57
CA LYS A 33 -6.92 7.15 -11.35
C LYS A 33 -8.23 7.00 -10.59
N THR A 34 -8.45 5.85 -9.96
CA THR A 34 -9.67 5.60 -9.15
C THR A 34 -9.76 6.52 -7.93
N GLN A 35 -8.65 6.82 -7.26
CA GLN A 35 -8.63 7.77 -6.15
C GLN A 35 -8.94 9.21 -6.59
N VAL A 36 -8.38 9.65 -7.73
CA VAL A 36 -8.64 10.98 -8.28
C VAL A 36 -10.06 11.10 -8.84
N GLU A 37 -10.59 10.07 -9.50
CA GLU A 37 -11.95 10.04 -10.03
C GLU A 37 -13.00 9.96 -8.91
N ALA A 38 -12.78 9.12 -7.89
CA ALA A 38 -13.62 9.11 -6.69
C ALA A 38 -13.64 10.48 -5.99
N SER A 39 -12.50 11.17 -5.92
CA SER A 39 -12.40 12.52 -5.33
C SER A 39 -13.05 13.62 -6.19
N ARG A 40 -13.28 13.38 -7.48
CA ARG A 40 -13.89 14.34 -8.42
C ARG A 40 -15.41 14.20 -8.51
N GLN A 41 -15.94 13.04 -8.15
CA GLN A 41 -17.36 12.71 -8.33
C GLN A 41 -18.25 13.13 -7.14
N GLU A 42 -17.63 13.36 -5.97
CA GLU A 42 -18.28 13.97 -4.81
C GLU A 42 -18.45 15.49 -5.04
N LYS A 43 -19.58 15.86 -5.65
CA LYS A 43 -19.97 17.24 -5.95
C LYS A 43 -20.51 17.98 -4.72
N ASP A 44 -19.80 17.96 -3.60
CA ASP A 44 -20.07 18.89 -2.51
C ASP A 44 -18.82 19.14 -1.66
N GLY A 45 -18.47 20.42 -1.51
CA GLY A 45 -17.55 20.95 -0.49
C GLY A 45 -16.27 20.15 -0.18
N TYR A 46 -15.16 20.54 -0.79
CA TYR A 46 -13.81 20.04 -0.49
C TYR A 46 -13.45 20.19 1.00
N ASP A 47 -13.64 19.13 1.79
CA ASP A 47 -12.99 18.93 3.09
C ASP A 47 -11.99 17.77 2.97
N THR A 48 -10.72 18.11 2.79
CA THR A 48 -9.60 17.18 2.67
C THR A 48 -9.36 16.32 3.90
N THR A 49 -10.05 16.57 5.01
CA THR A 49 -9.98 15.72 6.20
C THR A 49 -10.73 14.39 6.05
N GLY A 50 -11.68 14.28 5.11
CA GLY A 50 -12.48 13.08 4.88
C GLY A 50 -11.73 11.91 4.24
N LEU A 51 -10.75 12.19 3.37
CA LEU A 51 -10.02 11.14 2.63
C LEU A 51 -9.17 10.26 3.56
N ASN A 52 -8.47 10.88 4.52
CA ASN A 52 -7.69 10.14 5.51
C ASN A 52 -8.58 9.28 6.42
N LYS A 53 -9.81 9.73 6.70
CA LYS A 53 -10.81 8.93 7.44
C LYS A 53 -11.30 7.74 6.63
N GLY A 54 -11.52 7.91 5.32
CA GLY A 54 -11.88 6.82 4.41
C GLY A 54 -10.81 5.72 4.36
N ILE A 55 -9.54 6.09 4.23
CA ILE A 55 -8.42 5.14 4.23
C ILE A 55 -8.33 4.38 5.56
N LEU A 56 -8.44 5.08 6.70
CA LEU A 56 -8.46 4.44 8.01
C LEU A 56 -9.65 3.48 8.15
N TYR A 57 -10.83 3.83 7.64
CA TYR A 57 -12.02 2.98 7.70
C TYR A 57 -11.83 1.68 6.90
N LEU A 58 -11.37 1.80 5.65
CA LEU A 58 -11.12 0.63 4.78
C LEU A 58 -10.00 -0.28 5.32
N MET A 59 -8.97 0.28 5.94
CA MET A 59 -7.92 -0.53 6.59
C MET A 59 -8.40 -1.18 7.88
N THR A 60 -9.28 -0.55 8.66
CA THR A 60 -9.75 -1.08 9.96
C THR A 60 -10.63 -2.31 9.82
N ILE A 61 -11.50 -2.34 8.80
CA ILE A 61 -12.43 -3.45 8.53
C ILE A 61 -11.77 -4.84 8.49
N PRO A 62 -10.70 -5.08 7.69
CA PRO A 62 -10.07 -6.40 7.64
C PRO A 62 -9.47 -6.84 8.96
N TYR A 63 -8.89 -5.93 9.76
CA TYR A 63 -8.35 -6.29 11.08
C TYR A 63 -9.44 -6.70 12.06
N VAL A 64 -10.57 -5.99 12.08
CA VAL A 64 -11.72 -6.32 12.94
C VAL A 64 -12.35 -7.65 12.53
N LEU A 65 -12.51 -7.91 11.23
CA LEU A 65 -13.04 -9.17 10.72
C LEU A 65 -12.15 -10.37 11.10
N ILE A 66 -10.84 -10.26 10.91
CA ILE A 66 -9.91 -11.34 11.28
C ILE A 66 -9.92 -11.56 12.79
N GLY A 67 -9.91 -10.48 13.60
CA GLY A 67 -9.95 -10.58 15.05
C GLY A 67 -11.22 -11.26 15.58
N THR A 68 -12.38 -10.89 15.04
CA THR A 68 -13.67 -11.50 15.45
C THR A 68 -13.75 -12.97 15.07
N VAL A 69 -13.41 -13.33 13.83
CA VAL A 69 -13.39 -14.73 13.36
C VAL A 69 -12.42 -15.57 14.19
N GLY A 70 -11.20 -15.06 14.42
CA GLY A 70 -10.18 -15.74 15.22
C GLY A 70 -10.62 -15.96 16.67
N TYR A 71 -11.26 -14.96 17.28
CA TYR A 71 -11.79 -15.05 18.64
C TYR A 71 -12.87 -16.14 18.76
N PHE A 72 -13.85 -16.16 17.85
CA PHE A 72 -14.90 -17.18 17.87
C PHE A 72 -14.35 -18.59 17.60
N TRP A 73 -13.40 -18.71 16.68
CA TRP A 73 -12.75 -19.99 16.39
C TRP A 73 -11.98 -20.53 17.62
N TYR A 74 -11.18 -19.69 18.28
CA TYR A 74 -10.45 -20.05 19.49
C TYR A 74 -11.39 -20.49 20.62
N ARG A 75 -12.46 -19.72 20.87
CA ARG A 75 -13.46 -20.03 21.90
C ARG A 75 -14.16 -21.36 21.61
N ASN A 76 -14.54 -21.61 20.35
CA ASN A 76 -15.19 -22.87 19.97
C ASN A 76 -14.23 -24.07 20.06
N SER A 77 -12.97 -23.90 19.64
CA SER A 77 -11.94 -24.93 19.71
C SER A 77 -11.63 -25.33 21.16
N LYS A 78 -11.52 -24.35 22.08
CA LYS A 78 -11.36 -24.60 23.53
C LYS A 78 -12.54 -25.38 24.11
N ARG A 79 -13.79 -25.05 23.75
CA ARG A 79 -14.99 -25.77 24.21
C ARG A 79 -15.00 -27.22 23.76
N LYS A 80 -14.58 -27.49 22.51
CA LYS A 80 -14.45 -28.86 21.98
C LYS A 80 -13.35 -29.66 22.69
N LYS A 81 -12.20 -29.05 22.99
CA LYS A 81 -11.12 -29.71 23.77
C LYS A 81 -11.57 -30.07 25.20
N ILE A 82 -12.30 -29.19 25.88
CA ILE A 82 -12.78 -29.43 27.25
C ILE A 82 -13.90 -30.51 27.27
N ALA A 83 -14.76 -30.55 26.24
CA ALA A 83 -15.82 -31.55 26.13
C ALA A 83 -15.32 -32.96 25.74
N GLY A 84 -14.22 -33.08 24.98
CA GLY A 84 -13.62 -34.35 24.60
C GLY A 84 -12.59 -34.92 25.59
N SER A 85 -12.36 -34.24 26.72
CA SER A 85 -11.44 -34.67 27.79
C SER A 85 -12.17 -35.21 29.03
N ARG A 86 -13.47 -35.49 28.93
CA ARG A 86 -14.27 -36.18 29.94
C ARG A 86 -14.77 -37.51 29.39
#